data_AF-A0A851GJV6-F1
#
_entry.id   AF-A0A851GJV6-F1
#
_cell.length_a   1.000
_cell.length_b   1.000
_cell.length_c   1.000
_cell.angle_alpha   90.00
_cell.angle_beta   90.00
_cell.angle_gamma   90.00
#
_symmetry.space_group_name_H-M   'P 1'
#
loop_
_entity.id
_entity.type
_entity.pdbx_description
1 polymer ?
#
loop_
_entity_poly.entity_id
_entity_poly.type
_entity_poly.pdbx_seq_one_letter_code
_entity_poly.pdbx_strand_id
1 'polypeptide(L)'
;MEPQKSPSGPVNCLISYTDKTFYVSRNGVIIGLFFDPGEAPPEGVFLMLEGQEPADPHLPGAIIHPWSVLSLTGGVAQTDAVTCMRDRIRIPSNFRQAIQQLIKPGTILPATHESSTPQTRSGTDFSMMRPEAPKKSTK
;
A
#
# COMPACT_ATOMS: atom_id res chain seq x y z
N MET A 1 14.94 -2.07 -1.63
CA MET A 1 13.83 -2.93 -2.09
C MET A 1 14.40 -4.22 -2.65
N GLU A 2 13.63 -5.30 -2.60
CA GLU A 2 13.97 -6.63 -3.10
C GLU A 2 12.74 -7.29 -3.79
N PRO A 3 12.28 -6.76 -4.95
CA PRO A 3 11.10 -7.27 -5.65
C PRO A 3 11.20 -8.73 -6.05
N GLN A 4 12.42 -9.24 -6.24
CA GLN A 4 12.70 -10.63 -6.63
C GLN A 4 12.29 -11.66 -5.57
N LYS A 5 12.08 -11.27 -4.30
CA LYS A 5 11.59 -12.17 -3.24
C LYS A 5 10.18 -12.70 -3.52
N SER A 6 9.40 -11.97 -4.33
CA SER A 6 8.06 -12.37 -4.75
C SER A 6 7.84 -11.78 -6.15
N PRO A 7 8.06 -12.54 -7.24
CA PRO A 7 8.19 -11.95 -8.58
C PRO A 7 6.86 -11.54 -9.21
N SER A 8 5.73 -12.10 -8.78
CA SER A 8 4.40 -11.86 -9.38
C SER A 8 3.31 -11.76 -8.33
N GLY A 9 2.16 -11.15 -8.70
CA GLY A 9 1.00 -10.98 -7.81
C GLY A 9 0.74 -9.54 -7.37
N PRO A 10 -0.37 -9.31 -6.63
CA PRO A 10 -0.77 -7.99 -6.14
C PRO A 10 0.23 -7.43 -5.13
N VAL A 11 0.52 -6.13 -5.28
CA VAL A 11 1.36 -5.36 -4.36
C VAL A 11 0.48 -4.61 -3.38
N ASN A 12 0.75 -4.81 -2.10
CA ASN A 12 0.10 -4.12 -1.00
C ASN A 12 1.15 -3.32 -0.23
N CYS A 13 0.79 -2.08 0.12
CA CYS A 13 1.61 -1.23 0.96
C CYS A 13 1.00 -1.16 2.37
N LEU A 14 1.75 -0.67 3.35
CA LEU A 14 1.27 -0.43 4.71
C LEU A 14 2.11 0.67 5.35
N ILE A 15 1.47 1.62 6.02
CA ILE A 15 2.15 2.55 6.92
C ILE A 15 1.73 2.22 8.34
N SER A 16 2.71 1.84 9.16
CA SER A 16 2.55 1.79 10.60
C SER A 16 3.10 3.07 11.20
N TYR A 17 2.23 3.85 11.83
CA TYR A 17 2.62 5.09 12.52
C TYR A 17 3.40 4.79 13.80
N THR A 18 3.03 3.71 14.50
CA THR A 18 3.73 3.26 15.70
C THR A 18 5.15 2.82 15.38
N ASP A 19 5.35 2.09 14.29
CA ASP A 19 6.68 1.64 13.88
C ASP A 19 7.43 2.70 13.06
N LYS A 20 6.80 3.83 12.72
CA LYS A 20 7.30 4.84 11.77
C LYS A 20 7.88 4.21 10.50
N THR A 21 7.18 3.22 9.96
CA THR A 21 7.70 2.40 8.86
C THR A 21 6.67 2.27 7.75
N PHE A 22 7.15 2.41 6.52
CA PHE A 22 6.40 2.06 5.31
C PHE A 22 6.86 0.68 4.84
N TYR A 23 5.91 -0.23 4.63
CA TYR A 23 6.15 -1.57 4.13
C TYR A 23 5.57 -1.73 2.72
N VAL A 24 6.28 -2.46 1.88
CA VAL A 24 5.81 -2.94 0.58
C VAL A 24 5.86 -4.47 0.61
N SER A 25 4.72 -5.09 0.34
CA SER A 25 4.58 -6.54 0.30
C SER A 25 3.95 -7.01 -1.01
N ARG A 26 4.25 -8.24 -1.40
CA ARG A 26 3.59 -8.92 -2.52
C ARG A 26 3.30 -10.36 -2.14
N ASN A 27 2.02 -10.74 -2.22
CA ASN A 27 1.52 -12.02 -1.68
C ASN A 27 1.93 -12.28 -0.21
N GLY A 28 1.93 -11.23 0.62
CA GLY A 28 2.32 -11.32 2.03
C GLY A 28 3.83 -11.36 2.30
N VAL A 29 4.67 -11.43 1.26
CA VAL A 29 6.14 -11.36 1.41
C VAL A 29 6.58 -9.91 1.34
N ILE A 30 7.32 -9.42 2.33
CA ILE A 30 7.93 -8.08 2.28
C ILE A 30 9.01 -8.05 1.20
N ILE A 31 8.82 -7.14 0.25
CA ILE A 31 9.73 -6.85 -0.85
C ILE A 31 10.35 -5.46 -0.73
N GLY A 32 10.04 -4.73 0.33
CA GLY A 32 10.65 -3.44 0.62
C GLY A 32 10.11 -2.85 1.90
N LEU A 33 10.95 -2.07 2.58
CA LEU A 33 10.54 -1.20 3.66
C LEU A 33 11.46 0.02 3.72
N PHE A 34 10.96 1.10 4.31
CA PHE A 34 11.77 2.25 4.71
C PHE A 34 11.18 2.91 5.96
N PHE A 35 12.05 3.57 6.72
CA PHE A 35 11.69 4.24 7.97
C PHE A 35 11.39 5.72 7.73
N ASP A 36 10.71 6.31 8.70
CA ASP A 36 10.38 7.74 8.77
C ASP A 36 9.67 8.26 7.50
N PRO A 37 8.47 7.74 7.16
CA PRO A 37 7.75 8.12 5.96
C PRO A 37 7.14 9.52 5.99
N GLY A 38 7.60 10.41 6.87
CA GLY A 38 7.05 11.74 7.07
C GLY A 38 5.93 11.77 8.12
N GLU A 39 5.06 12.76 8.00
CA GLU A 39 3.95 12.95 8.94
C GLU A 39 2.81 11.97 8.64
N ALA A 40 2.13 11.47 9.67
CA ALA A 40 1.03 10.54 9.50
C ALA A 40 -0.16 11.25 8.81
N PRO A 41 -0.68 10.74 7.67
CA PRO A 41 -1.99 11.14 7.18
C PRO A 41 -3.10 10.60 8.11
N PRO A 42 -4.36 10.99 7.91
CA PRO A 42 -5.49 10.37 8.60
C PRO A 42 -5.47 8.83 8.45
N GLU A 43 -5.87 8.11 9.49
CA GLU A 43 -6.02 6.65 9.41
C GLU A 43 -7.05 6.26 8.36
N GLY A 44 -6.76 5.20 7.62
CA GLY A 44 -7.65 4.73 6.58
C GLY A 44 -7.02 3.66 5.69
N VAL A 45 -7.86 3.07 4.86
CA VAL A 45 -7.42 2.21 3.76
C VAL A 45 -7.49 3.03 2.48
N PHE A 46 -6.32 3.36 1.95
CA PHE A 46 -6.18 4.03 0.67
C PHE A 46 -6.16 2.99 -0.45
N LEU A 47 -6.97 3.21 -1.48
CA LEU A 47 -7.06 2.36 -2.66
C LEU A 47 -6.67 3.17 -3.89
N MET A 48 -5.66 2.72 -4.62
CA MET A 48 -5.32 3.29 -5.92
C MET A 48 -6.37 2.86 -6.95
N LEU A 49 -6.99 3.82 -7.61
CA LEU A 49 -8.05 3.59 -8.59
C LEU A 49 -7.51 3.63 -10.03
N GLU A 50 -8.29 3.09 -10.96
CA GLU A 50 -8.05 3.29 -12.39
C GLU A 50 -8.30 4.74 -12.79
N GLY A 51 -7.68 5.15 -13.89
CA GLY A 51 -7.71 6.52 -14.39
C GLY A 51 -6.39 7.25 -14.17
N GLN A 52 -6.34 8.48 -14.66
CA GLN A 52 -5.14 9.32 -14.60
C GLN A 52 -5.52 10.72 -14.13
N GLU A 53 -4.78 11.23 -13.16
CA GLU A 53 -4.86 12.62 -12.69
C GLU A 53 -3.85 13.50 -13.45
N PRO A 54 -4.00 14.84 -13.39
CA PRO A 54 -2.99 15.76 -13.88
C PRO A 54 -1.60 15.45 -13.32
N ALA A 55 -0.57 15.74 -14.12
CA ALA A 55 0.81 15.52 -13.71
C ALA A 55 1.13 16.31 -12.42
N ASP A 56 1.82 15.65 -11.50
CA ASP A 56 2.28 16.26 -10.25
C ASP A 56 3.72 16.79 -10.45
N PRO A 57 3.97 18.10 -10.28
CA PRO A 57 5.31 18.68 -10.35
C PRO A 57 6.33 18.04 -9.40
N HIS A 58 5.88 17.43 -8.29
CA HIS A 58 6.73 16.72 -7.34
C HIS A 58 7.10 15.30 -7.78
N LEU A 59 6.42 14.76 -8.81
CA LEU A 59 6.63 13.42 -9.36
C LEU A 59 6.79 13.48 -10.91
N PRO A 60 7.85 14.12 -11.42
CA PRO A 60 8.03 14.28 -12.86
C PRO A 60 8.13 12.93 -13.58
N GLY A 61 7.37 12.79 -14.67
CA GLY A 61 7.35 11.57 -15.50
C GLY A 61 6.54 10.40 -14.92
N ALA A 62 5.92 10.55 -13.75
CA ALA A 62 5.04 9.53 -13.20
C ALA A 62 3.62 9.66 -13.75
N ILE A 63 2.99 8.51 -14.04
CA ILE A 63 1.53 8.46 -14.24
C ILE A 63 0.90 8.59 -12.84
N ILE A 64 0.13 9.65 -12.64
CA ILE A 64 -0.56 9.88 -11.37
C ILE A 64 -1.92 9.19 -11.45
N HIS A 65 -2.18 8.29 -10.51
CA HIS A 65 -3.46 7.62 -10.38
C HIS A 65 -4.30 8.27 -9.26
N PRO A 66 -5.62 8.33 -9.44
CA PRO A 66 -6.51 8.75 -8.35
C PRO A 66 -6.46 7.75 -7.20
N TRP A 67 -6.66 8.26 -5.99
CA TRP A 67 -6.77 7.46 -4.77
C TRP A 67 -8.12 7.72 -4.11
N SER A 68 -8.69 6.67 -3.53
CA SER A 68 -9.85 6.76 -2.64
C SER A 68 -9.45 6.31 -1.24
N VAL A 69 -10.19 6.74 -0.22
CA VAL A 69 -9.94 6.42 1.18
C VAL A 69 -11.20 5.84 1.82
N LEU A 70 -11.02 4.75 2.56
CA LEU A 70 -12.03 4.19 3.45
C LEU A 70 -11.62 4.47 4.90
N SER A 71 -12.53 5.02 5.70
CA SER A 71 -12.27 5.26 7.13
C SER A 71 -12.26 3.94 7.90
N LEU A 72 -11.26 3.76 8.78
CA LEU A 72 -11.14 2.60 9.66
C LEU A 72 -11.89 2.76 10.99
N THR A 73 -12.20 3.99 11.39
CA THR A 73 -12.77 4.30 12.73
C THR A 73 -14.29 4.41 12.76
N GLY A 74 -14.97 4.16 11.63
CA GLY A 74 -16.41 4.33 11.50
C GLY A 74 -16.77 5.81 11.41
N GLY A 75 -17.00 6.30 10.20
CA GLY A 75 -17.31 7.70 9.91
C GLY A 75 -17.06 8.04 8.45
N VAL A 76 -17.42 9.26 8.05
CA VAL A 76 -17.09 9.76 6.71
C VAL A 76 -15.57 9.91 6.65
N ALA A 77 -14.94 9.33 5.62
CA ALA A 77 -13.51 9.54 5.39
C ALA A 77 -13.24 11.04 5.26
N GLN A 78 -12.16 11.53 5.87
CA GLN A 78 -11.81 12.94 5.78
C GLN A 78 -11.64 13.33 4.32
N THR A 79 -12.33 14.40 3.89
CA THR A 79 -12.41 14.81 2.48
C THR A 79 -11.05 15.18 1.89
N ASP A 80 -10.07 15.48 2.73
CA ASP A 80 -8.70 15.84 2.38
C ASP A 80 -7.69 14.73 2.67
N ALA A 81 -8.10 13.53 3.09
CA ALA A 81 -7.17 12.47 3.51
C ALA A 81 -6.20 12.07 2.40
N VAL A 82 -6.67 12.02 1.15
CA VAL A 82 -5.82 11.71 -0.02
C VAL A 82 -4.81 12.82 -0.27
N THR A 83 -5.21 14.08 -0.12
CA THR A 83 -4.30 15.23 -0.21
C THR A 83 -3.26 15.19 0.91
N CYS A 84 -3.70 14.97 2.15
CA CYS A 84 -2.80 14.80 3.29
C CYS A 84 -1.82 13.63 3.07
N MET A 85 -2.27 12.50 2.54
CA MET A 85 -1.41 11.36 2.20
C MET A 85 -0.32 11.77 1.21
N ARG A 86 -0.66 12.50 0.14
CA ARG A 86 0.31 12.95 -0.88
C ARG A 86 1.32 13.94 -0.31
N ASP A 87 0.87 14.89 0.50
CA ASP A 87 1.71 15.97 1.00
C ASP A 87 2.63 15.55 2.14
N ARG A 88 2.15 14.64 2.99
CA ARG A 88 2.85 14.25 4.23
C ARG A 88 3.77 13.05 4.04
N ILE A 89 3.45 12.14 3.13
CA ILE A 89 4.30 10.97 2.91
C ILE A 89 5.57 11.37 2.15
N ARG A 90 6.72 10.99 2.69
CA ARG A 90 8.04 11.18 2.08
C ARG A 90 8.64 9.83 1.71
N ILE A 91 8.73 9.58 0.41
CA ILE A 91 9.38 8.38 -0.13
C ILE A 91 10.84 8.74 -0.49
N PRO A 92 11.84 8.05 0.08
CA PRO A 92 13.24 8.18 -0.28
C PRO A 92 13.46 8.00 -1.79
N SER A 93 14.35 8.79 -2.39
CA SER A 93 14.57 8.78 -3.84
C SER A 93 15.01 7.41 -4.38
N ASN A 94 15.89 6.71 -3.65
CA ASN A 94 16.33 5.35 -3.96
C ASN A 94 15.21 4.29 -3.86
N PHE A 95 14.12 4.61 -3.19
CA PHE A 95 12.94 3.74 -3.06
C PHE A 95 11.86 4.09 -4.07
N ARG A 96 11.73 5.39 -4.41
CA ARG A 96 10.65 5.96 -5.22
C ARG A 96 10.51 5.31 -6.60
N GLN A 97 11.61 5.21 -7.34
CA GLN A 97 11.56 4.63 -8.70
C GLN A 97 11.11 3.18 -8.67
N ALA A 98 11.62 2.41 -7.71
CA ALA A 98 11.27 1.00 -7.57
C ALA A 98 9.81 0.81 -7.17
N ILE A 99 9.28 1.55 -6.18
CA ILE A 99 7.87 1.41 -5.79
C ILE A 99 6.91 1.88 -6.89
N GLN A 100 7.22 2.96 -7.61
CA GLN A 100 6.39 3.48 -8.71
C GLN A 100 6.19 2.48 -9.85
N GLN A 101 7.19 1.62 -10.10
CA GLN A 101 7.08 0.56 -11.10
C GLN A 101 6.26 -0.65 -10.63
N LEU A 102 5.99 -0.76 -9.33
CA LEU A 102 5.31 -1.91 -8.73
C LEU A 102 3.86 -1.64 -8.37
N ILE A 103 3.54 -0.44 -7.90
CA ILE A 103 2.18 -0.06 -7.55
C ILE A 103 1.39 0.23 -8.82
N LYS A 104 0.10 -0.14 -8.80
CA LYS A 104 -0.81 0.01 -9.93
C LYS A 104 -2.25 0.12 -9.40
N PRO A 105 -3.23 0.50 -10.24
CA PRO A 105 -4.63 0.42 -9.85
C PRO A 105 -4.97 -0.92 -9.20
N GLY A 106 -5.69 -0.85 -8.07
CA GLY A 106 -5.95 -1.97 -7.17
C GLY A 106 -4.95 -2.14 -6.02
N THR A 107 -3.84 -1.40 -6.00
CA THR A 107 -2.94 -1.36 -4.83
C THR A 107 -3.66 -0.77 -3.63
N ILE A 108 -3.60 -1.48 -2.51
CA ILE A 108 -4.08 -1.02 -1.21
C ILE A 108 -2.92 -0.50 -0.35
N LEU A 109 -3.19 0.53 0.42
CA LEU A 109 -2.31 1.13 1.40
C LEU A 109 -3.12 1.42 2.67
N PRO A 110 -3.18 0.49 3.63
CA PRO A 110 -3.64 0.79 4.97
C PRO A 110 -2.63 1.72 5.66
N ALA A 111 -3.13 2.71 6.36
CA ALA A 111 -2.34 3.62 7.18
C ALA A 111 -2.97 3.68 8.57
N THR A 112 -2.20 3.28 9.60
CA THR A 112 -2.75 2.94 10.91
C THR A 112 -1.73 3.11 12.04
N HIS A 113 -2.23 3.29 13.27
CA HIS A 113 -1.47 3.21 14.51
C HIS A 113 -1.13 1.77 14.94
N GLU A 114 -1.63 0.73 14.25
CA GLU A 114 -1.25 -0.65 14.58
C GLU A 114 0.24 -0.93 14.25
N SER A 115 0.91 -1.67 15.15
CA SER A 115 2.28 -2.12 14.91
C SER A 115 2.30 -3.29 13.93
N SER A 116 3.30 -3.32 13.05
CA SER A 116 3.46 -4.28 11.95
C SER A 116 4.79 -5.03 12.01
N THR A 117 5.44 -5.04 13.17
CA THR A 117 6.64 -5.83 13.44
C THR A 117 6.35 -7.34 13.37
N PRO A 118 7.36 -8.20 13.16
CA PRO A 118 7.16 -9.65 13.17
C PRO A 118 6.46 -10.18 14.43
N GLN A 119 6.58 -9.48 15.56
CA GLN A 119 5.95 -9.83 16.84
C GLN A 119 4.46 -9.48 16.91
N THR A 120 4.00 -8.53 16.10
CA THR A 120 2.59 -8.06 16.09
C THR A 120 1.85 -8.46 14.82
N ARG A 121 2.54 -8.98 13.81
CA ARG A 121 1.89 -9.65 12.68
C ARG A 121 1.13 -10.86 13.19
N SER A 122 -0.13 -10.98 12.81
CA SER A 122 -0.84 -12.25 12.86
C SER A 122 0.09 -13.31 12.29
N GLY A 123 0.41 -14.34 13.08
CA GLY A 123 1.38 -15.36 12.71
C GLY A 123 1.04 -16.02 11.36
N THR A 124 1.90 -16.93 10.90
CA THR A 124 1.79 -17.70 9.64
C THR A 124 0.46 -18.43 9.38
N ASP A 125 -0.51 -18.30 10.27
CA ASP A 125 -1.86 -18.86 10.22
C ASP A 125 -2.94 -17.89 9.68
N PHE A 126 -2.55 -16.72 9.14
CA PHE A 126 -3.51 -15.89 8.42
C PHE A 126 -3.89 -16.55 7.08
N SER A 127 -4.97 -17.33 7.11
CA SER A 127 -5.56 -17.94 5.91
C SER A 127 -6.24 -16.87 5.06
N MET A 128 -5.48 -16.25 4.16
CA MET A 128 -6.08 -15.50 3.05
C MET A 128 -6.90 -16.48 2.22
N MET A 129 -8.23 -16.27 2.12
CA MET A 129 -9.10 -17.05 1.25
C MET A 129 -8.50 -17.10 -0.16
N ARG A 130 -8.01 -18.28 -0.53
CA ARG A 130 -7.65 -18.57 -1.92
C ARG A 130 -8.97 -18.75 -2.69
N PRO A 131 -9.14 -18.15 -3.86
CA PRO A 131 -10.23 -18.51 -4.74
C PRO A 131 -10.17 -20.02 -4.99
N GLU A 132 -11.29 -20.71 -4.79
CA GLU A 132 -11.40 -22.14 -5.06
C GLU A 132 -11.08 -22.37 -6.54
N ALA A 133 -10.12 -23.26 -6.83
CA ALA A 133 -9.78 -23.59 -8.21
C ALA A 133 -11.03 -24.16 -8.91
N PRO A 134 -11.30 -23.78 -10.17
CA PRO A 134 -12.48 -24.28 -10.88
C PRO A 134 -12.44 -25.81 -10.92
N LYS A 135 -13.51 -26.43 -10.41
CA LYS A 135 -13.67 -27.88 -10.48
C LYS A 135 -13.58 -28.30 -11.94
N LYS A 136 -12.59 -29.13 -12.28
CA LYS A 136 -12.55 -29.81 -13.58
C LYS A 136 -13.83 -30.65 -13.67
N SER A 137 -14.68 -30.31 -14.63
CA SER A 137 -15.82 -31.14 -15.01
C SER A 137 -15.28 -32.47 -15.55
N THR A 138 -15.51 -33.54 -14.82
CA THR A 138 -15.26 -34.90 -15.29
C THR A 138 -16.50 -35.35 -16.06
N LYS A 139 -16.30 -35.46 -17.37
CA LYS A 139 -17.00 -36.23 -18.42
C LYS A 139 -18.38 -36.82 -18.11
#